data_AF-A0A418ZQM7-F1
#
_entry.id   AF-A0A418ZQM7-F1
#
_cell.length_a   1.000
_cell.length_b   1.000
_cell.length_c   1.000
_cell.angle_alpha   90.00
_cell.angle_beta   90.00
_cell.angle_gamma   90.00
#
_symmetry.space_group_name_H-M   'P 1'
#
loop_
_entity.id
_entity.type
_entity.pdbx_description
1 polymer ?
#
loop_
_entity_poly.entity_id
_entity_poly.type
_entity_poly.pdbx_seq_one_letter_code
_entity_poly.pdbx_strand_id
1 'polypeptide(L)'
;MTGNETPPYFNISPDRALSQLGDPTDTKGLGRISENYRRGRRDLAERGLQENGERVLRPFSTWEITKYLIPVAPQHFRRVLRQNPDLPQGRSETEGGAKWFTLEEVLRLRAFFGTEGSKSKEYLPYRPKGLPAKIVAVANFKGGVGKTSTCAHLAMSAALDGYRVLMIDLD
;
A
#
# COMPACT_ATOMS: atom_id res chain seq x y z
N MET A 1 17.03 -16.87 -65.70
CA MET A 1 15.95 -16.92 -64.70
C MET A 1 16.59 -16.82 -63.33
N THR A 2 16.32 -15.75 -62.59
CA THR A 2 16.19 -15.71 -61.12
C THR A 2 15.67 -14.31 -60.81
N GLY A 3 14.35 -14.19 -60.73
CA GLY A 3 13.67 -12.95 -60.38
C GLY A 3 14.00 -12.57 -58.94
N ASN A 4 14.36 -11.31 -58.72
CA ASN A 4 14.27 -10.68 -57.41
C ASN A 4 12.78 -10.49 -57.08
N GLU A 5 12.15 -11.53 -56.56
CA GLU A 5 10.73 -11.56 -56.14
C GLU A 5 10.52 -11.00 -54.72
N THR A 6 11.29 -10.01 -54.30
CA THR A 6 11.06 -9.33 -53.01
C THR A 6 10.66 -7.87 -53.24
N PRO A 7 9.48 -7.42 -52.77
CA PRO A 7 9.05 -6.04 -52.89
C PRO A 7 10.10 -5.08 -52.30
N PRO A 8 10.34 -3.91 -52.93
CA PRO A 8 11.27 -2.93 -52.38
C PRO A 8 10.63 -2.29 -51.14
N TYR A 9 10.93 -2.82 -49.96
CA TYR A 9 10.78 -2.07 -48.73
C TYR A 9 11.75 -0.88 -48.84
N PHE A 10 11.21 0.31 -49.13
CA PHE A 10 11.94 1.56 -49.38
C PHE A 10 13.22 1.67 -48.54
N ASN A 11 14.39 1.67 -49.20
CA ASN A 11 15.71 1.90 -48.61
C ASN A 11 16.19 0.95 -47.50
N ILE A 12 15.61 -0.24 -47.34
CA ILE A 12 16.08 -1.26 -46.38
C ILE A 12 16.61 -2.47 -47.14
N SER A 13 17.94 -2.71 -47.09
CA SER A 13 18.56 -3.94 -47.62
C SER A 13 18.31 -5.09 -46.62
N PRO A 14 17.66 -6.19 -47.04
CA PRO A 14 17.42 -7.35 -46.18
C PRO A 14 18.71 -7.95 -45.63
N ASP A 15 19.75 -8.09 -46.46
CA ASP A 15 21.04 -8.65 -46.04
C ASP A 15 21.75 -7.73 -45.03
N ARG A 16 21.69 -6.41 -45.25
CA ARG A 16 22.22 -5.45 -44.29
C ARG A 16 21.45 -5.51 -42.97
N ALA A 17 20.13 -5.59 -43.01
CA ALA A 17 19.30 -5.75 -41.82
C ALA A 17 19.57 -7.07 -41.08
N LEU A 18 19.76 -8.17 -41.82
CA LEU A 18 20.11 -9.48 -41.26
C LEU A 18 21.51 -9.45 -40.62
N SER A 19 22.49 -8.79 -41.24
CA SER A 19 23.84 -8.65 -40.67
C SER A 19 23.88 -7.81 -39.39
N GLN A 20 22.84 -7.00 -39.14
CA GLN A 20 22.68 -6.23 -37.90
C GLN A 20 21.99 -7.04 -36.80
N LEU A 21 21.37 -8.18 -37.13
CA LEU A 21 20.88 -9.12 -36.13
C LEU A 21 22.08 -9.92 -35.62
N GLY A 22 22.25 -9.95 -34.29
CA GLY A 22 23.24 -10.82 -33.66
C GLY A 22 22.86 -12.30 -33.78
N ASP A 23 23.65 -13.17 -33.14
CA ASP A 23 23.36 -14.60 -33.12
C ASP A 23 21.97 -14.89 -32.55
N PRO A 24 21.24 -15.89 -33.08
CA PRO A 24 19.98 -16.34 -32.52
C PRO A 24 20.13 -16.67 -31.03
N THR A 25 19.15 -16.26 -30.23
CA THR A 25 19.16 -16.56 -28.79
C THR A 25 18.98 -18.06 -28.58
N ASP A 26 19.96 -18.70 -27.96
CA ASP A 26 19.91 -20.10 -27.56
C ASP A 26 19.34 -20.26 -26.13
N THR A 27 19.19 -21.52 -25.69
CA THR A 27 18.72 -21.82 -24.33
C THR A 27 19.61 -21.21 -23.25
N LYS A 28 20.92 -21.10 -23.48
CA LYS A 28 21.86 -20.46 -22.54
C LYS A 28 21.61 -18.95 -22.47
N GLY A 29 21.31 -18.31 -23.59
CA GLY A 29 20.89 -16.92 -23.69
C GLY A 29 19.62 -16.65 -22.90
N LEU A 30 18.58 -17.47 -23.07
CA LEU A 30 17.35 -17.39 -22.27
C LEU A 30 17.64 -17.57 -20.76
N GLY A 31 18.53 -18.49 -20.40
CA GLY A 31 18.97 -18.70 -19.02
C GLY A 31 19.62 -17.45 -18.40
N ARG A 32 20.50 -16.77 -19.15
CA ARG A 32 21.13 -15.52 -18.72
C ARG A 32 20.10 -14.40 -18.53
N ILE A 33 19.15 -14.27 -19.46
CA ILE A 33 18.07 -13.28 -19.36
C ILE A 33 17.22 -13.54 -18.10
N SER A 34 16.81 -14.79 -17.87
CA SER A 34 16.05 -15.19 -16.68
C SER A 34 16.78 -14.83 -15.39
N GLU A 35 18.09 -15.09 -15.33
CA GLU A 35 18.89 -14.77 -14.15
C GLU A 35 19.00 -13.25 -13.91
N ASN A 36 19.14 -12.46 -14.98
CA ASN A 36 19.11 -11.00 -14.86
C ASN A 36 17.78 -10.51 -14.28
N TYR A 37 16.64 -11.06 -14.72
CA TYR A 37 15.33 -10.74 -14.16
C TYR A 37 15.19 -11.15 -12.69
N ARG A 38 15.74 -12.31 -12.29
CA ARG A 38 15.73 -12.72 -10.87
C ARG A 38 16.49 -11.73 -10.00
N ARG A 39 17.67 -11.30 -10.43
CA ARG A 39 18.47 -10.29 -9.72
C ARG A 39 17.73 -8.95 -9.62
N GLY A 40 17.16 -8.47 -10.72
CA GLY A 40 16.38 -7.23 -10.72
C GLY A 40 15.15 -7.30 -9.82
N ARG A 41 14.42 -8.42 -9.81
CA ARG A 41 13.28 -8.64 -8.91
C ARG A 41 13.70 -8.61 -7.44
N ARG A 42 14.85 -9.22 -7.11
CA ARG A 42 15.38 -9.24 -5.73
C ARG A 42 15.73 -7.84 -5.26
N ASP A 43 16.47 -7.08 -6.07
CA ASP A 43 16.82 -5.68 -5.79
C ASP A 43 15.56 -4.82 -5.57
N LEU A 44 14.55 -4.95 -6.44
CA LEU A 44 13.30 -4.21 -6.29
C LEU A 44 12.53 -4.58 -5.01
N ALA A 45 12.52 -5.86 -4.65
CA ALA A 45 11.87 -6.32 -3.42
C ALA A 45 12.57 -5.74 -2.19
N GLU A 46 13.91 -5.78 -2.16
CA GLU A 46 14.74 -5.28 -1.06
C GLU A 46 14.60 -3.77 -0.85
N ARG A 47 14.53 -2.96 -1.93
CA ARG A 47 14.33 -1.50 -1.84
C ARG A 47 13.07 -1.06 -1.09
N GLY A 48 12.06 -1.93 -1.06
CA GLY A 48 10.80 -1.66 -0.38
C GLY A 48 10.73 -2.21 1.06
N LEU A 49 11.81 -2.76 1.59
CA LEU A 49 11.87 -3.32 2.94
C LEU A 49 12.72 -2.39 3.83
N GLN A 50 12.41 -2.35 5.13
CA GLN A 50 13.32 -1.76 6.11
C GLN A 50 14.56 -2.65 6.25
N GLU A 51 15.61 -2.17 6.95
CA GLU A 51 16.87 -2.91 7.12
C GLU A 51 16.69 -4.32 7.70
N ASN A 52 15.61 -4.55 8.46
CA ASN A 52 15.23 -5.84 9.02
C ASN A 52 14.42 -6.75 8.08
N GLY A 53 14.18 -6.34 6.83
CA GLY A 53 13.37 -7.08 5.86
C GLY A 53 11.86 -6.95 6.06
N GLU A 54 11.39 -6.10 6.97
CA GLU A 54 9.96 -5.93 7.25
C GLU A 54 9.39 -4.64 6.65
N ARG A 55 8.10 -4.66 6.33
CA ARG A 55 7.33 -3.45 5.99
C ARG A 55 6.48 -3.05 7.17
N VAL A 56 6.91 -2.02 7.88
CA VAL A 56 6.14 -1.45 8.99
C VAL A 56 5.47 -0.17 8.53
N LEU A 57 4.18 -0.02 8.84
CA LEU A 57 3.46 1.23 8.61
C LEU A 57 4.08 2.33 9.48
N ARG A 58 4.35 3.50 8.88
CA ARG A 58 4.87 4.64 9.63
C ARG A 58 3.92 5.04 10.78
N PRO A 59 4.45 5.65 11.85
CA PRO A 59 3.60 6.19 12.90
C PRO A 59 2.88 7.48 12.44
N PHE A 60 1.89 7.88 13.23
CA PHE A 60 1.04 9.04 13.06
C PHE A 60 1.31 10.08 14.14
N SER A 61 1.36 11.34 13.75
CA SER A 61 1.47 12.45 14.70
C SER A 61 0.13 12.73 15.41
N THR A 62 0.17 13.41 16.55
CA THR A 62 -1.07 13.90 17.21
C THR A 62 -1.98 14.70 16.26
N TRP A 63 -1.39 15.50 15.36
CA TRP A 63 -2.17 16.27 14.39
C TRP A 63 -2.92 15.37 13.42
N GLU A 64 -2.25 14.38 12.83
CA GLU A 64 -2.90 13.44 11.90
C GLU A 64 -4.01 12.64 12.57
N ILE A 65 -3.76 12.18 13.80
CA ILE A 65 -4.75 11.43 14.58
C ILE A 65 -6.01 12.26 14.79
N THR A 66 -5.86 13.49 15.29
CA THR A 66 -7.00 14.36 15.61
C THR A 66 -7.66 14.99 14.39
N LYS A 67 -6.96 15.07 13.26
CA LYS A 67 -7.49 15.61 12.00
C LYS A 67 -8.25 14.58 11.19
N TYR A 68 -7.76 13.34 11.12
CA TYR A 68 -8.24 12.34 10.17
C TYR A 68 -8.78 11.07 10.81
N LEU A 69 -8.30 10.68 11.99
CA LEU A 69 -8.58 9.35 12.52
C LEU A 69 -9.61 9.39 13.65
N ILE A 70 -9.39 10.19 14.68
CA ILE A 70 -10.23 10.27 15.87
C ILE A 70 -10.84 11.68 15.94
N PRO A 71 -12.19 11.81 15.99
CA PRO A 71 -12.88 13.09 15.95
C PRO A 71 -12.83 13.82 17.31
N VAL A 72 -11.63 14.22 17.73
CA VAL A 72 -11.36 14.94 18.98
C VAL A 72 -10.47 16.16 18.74
N ALA A 73 -10.72 17.24 19.49
CA ALA A 73 -9.86 18.41 19.42
C ALA A 73 -8.44 18.09 19.96
N PRO A 74 -7.36 18.60 19.35
CA PRO A 74 -5.99 18.33 19.79
C PRO A 74 -5.72 18.65 21.27
N GLN A 75 -6.28 19.74 21.80
CA GLN A 75 -6.13 20.10 23.21
C GLN A 75 -6.82 19.08 24.14
N HIS A 76 -8.01 18.61 23.76
CA HIS A 76 -8.73 17.59 24.53
C HIS A 76 -7.96 16.26 24.52
N PHE A 77 -7.47 15.84 23.35
CA PHE A 77 -6.65 14.63 23.21
C PHE A 77 -5.43 14.66 24.14
N ARG A 78 -4.64 15.74 24.12
CA ARG A 78 -3.47 15.90 25.00
C ARG A 78 -3.85 15.90 26.48
N ARG A 79 -4.97 16.53 26.85
CA ARG A 79 -5.46 16.54 28.23
C ARG A 79 -5.80 15.12 28.71
N VAL A 80 -6.49 14.34 27.88
CA VAL A 80 -6.85 12.95 28.20
C VAL A 80 -5.61 12.09 28.39
N LEU A 81 -4.61 12.18 27.50
CA LEU A 81 -3.37 11.41 27.67
C LEU A 81 -2.64 11.74 28.97
N ARG A 82 -2.58 13.03 29.36
CA ARG A 82 -1.97 13.46 30.63
C ARG A 82 -2.71 12.91 31.85
N GLN A 83 -4.04 12.81 31.78
CA GLN A 83 -4.88 12.32 32.87
C GLN A 83 -4.88 10.79 32.99
N ASN A 84 -4.45 10.08 31.94
CA ASN A 84 -4.49 8.62 31.87
C ASN A 84 -3.11 8.10 31.42
N PRO A 85 -2.14 7.99 32.35
CA PRO A 85 -0.76 7.61 32.01
C PRO A 85 -0.64 6.20 31.43
N ASP A 86 -1.60 5.32 31.71
CA ASP A 86 -1.65 3.94 31.19
C ASP A 86 -2.04 3.86 29.71
N LEU A 87 -2.61 4.93 29.14
CA LEU A 87 -2.88 5.00 27.71
C LEU A 87 -1.58 5.15 26.92
N PRO A 88 -1.55 4.73 25.63
CA PRO A 88 -0.43 5.02 24.76
C PRO A 88 -0.08 6.51 24.76
N GLN A 89 1.16 6.82 25.15
CA GLN A 89 1.67 8.20 25.23
C GLN A 89 2.40 8.63 23.95
N GLY A 90 2.65 7.69 23.05
CA GLY A 90 3.44 7.91 21.84
C GLY A 90 4.92 8.11 22.13
N ARG A 91 5.73 7.96 21.09
CA ARG A 91 7.18 8.14 21.14
C ARG A 91 7.54 9.55 20.66
N SER A 92 8.63 10.09 21.19
CA SER A 92 9.22 11.33 20.71
C SER A 92 10.71 11.10 20.50
N GLU A 93 11.27 11.63 19.43
CA GLU A 93 12.71 11.58 19.17
C GLU A 93 13.47 12.55 20.07
N THR A 94 12.83 13.64 20.49
CA THR A 94 13.41 14.67 21.35
C THR A 94 12.53 14.93 22.58
N GLU A 95 13.14 15.44 23.64
CA GLU A 95 12.39 15.90 24.81
C GLU A 95 11.50 17.09 24.43
N GLY A 96 10.20 16.97 24.68
CA GLY A 96 9.20 17.97 24.24
C GLY A 96 8.83 17.95 22.76
N GLY A 97 9.42 17.05 21.96
CA GLY A 97 9.13 16.88 20.54
C GLY A 97 7.72 16.35 20.22
N ALA A 98 7.42 16.30 18.92
CA ALA A 98 6.15 15.75 18.43
C ALA A 98 5.99 14.28 18.83
N LYS A 99 4.80 13.93 19.30
CA LYS A 99 4.46 12.55 19.66
C LYS A 99 3.97 11.76 18.46
N TRP A 100 4.53 10.58 18.29
CA TRP A 100 4.28 9.64 17.20
C TRP A 100 3.68 8.35 17.74
N PHE A 101 2.64 7.86 17.09
CA PHE A 101 1.87 6.70 17.52
C PHE A 101 1.75 5.69 16.38
N THR A 102 1.96 4.42 16.69
CA THR A 102 1.62 3.33 15.78
C THR A 102 0.11 3.25 15.55
N LEU A 103 -0.32 2.62 14.45
CA LEU A 103 -1.76 2.43 14.21
C LEU A 103 -2.44 1.65 15.35
N GLU A 104 -1.76 0.66 15.93
CA GLU A 104 -2.30 -0.11 17.06
C GLU A 104 -2.57 0.78 18.28
N GLU A 105 -1.64 1.67 18.62
CA GLU A 105 -1.83 2.64 19.70
C GLU A 105 -3.01 3.59 19.40
N VAL A 106 -3.14 4.05 18.15
CA VAL A 106 -4.28 4.86 17.72
C VAL A 106 -5.60 4.11 17.91
N LEU A 107 -5.66 2.82 17.58
CA LEU A 107 -6.88 2.02 17.77
C LEU A 107 -7.22 1.81 19.25
N ARG A 108 -6.22 1.64 20.13
CA ARG A 108 -6.44 1.58 21.59
C ARG A 108 -7.00 2.90 22.12
N LEU A 109 -6.43 4.03 21.68
CA LEU A 109 -6.94 5.36 22.02
C LEU A 109 -8.36 5.58 21.50
N ARG A 110 -8.64 5.16 20.26
CA ARG A 110 -9.98 5.20 19.66
C ARG A 110 -10.99 4.42 20.51
N ALA A 111 -10.61 3.23 21.00
CA ALA A 111 -11.46 2.45 21.89
C ALA A 111 -11.73 3.15 23.22
N PHE A 112 -10.71 3.76 23.83
CA PHE A 112 -10.88 4.55 25.05
C PHE A 112 -11.83 5.75 24.85
N PHE A 113 -11.67 6.51 23.77
CA PHE A 113 -12.63 7.58 23.45
C PHE A 113 -14.03 7.03 23.14
N GLY A 114 -14.13 5.82 22.59
CA GLY A 114 -15.40 5.12 22.40
C GLY A 114 -16.13 4.78 23.70
N THR A 115 -15.40 4.55 24.80
CA THR A 115 -15.99 4.24 26.11
C THR A 115 -16.25 5.50 26.95
N GLU A 116 -15.29 6.42 27.00
CA GLU A 116 -15.31 7.59 27.90
C GLU A 116 -15.69 8.91 27.22
N GLY A 117 -15.67 8.95 25.89
CA GLY A 117 -15.90 10.16 25.11
C GLY A 117 -17.37 10.56 24.96
N SER A 118 -17.61 11.58 24.16
CA SER A 118 -18.97 12.07 23.92
C SER A 118 -19.82 11.04 23.18
N LYS A 119 -21.01 10.73 23.71
CA LYS A 119 -22.01 9.88 23.02
C LYS A 119 -22.48 10.45 21.67
N SER A 120 -22.27 11.75 21.42
CA SER A 120 -22.60 12.40 20.15
C SER A 120 -21.55 12.21 19.05
N LYS A 121 -20.45 11.52 19.33
CA LYS A 121 -19.36 11.26 18.38
C LYS A 121 -19.24 9.78 18.10
N GLU A 122 -18.98 9.44 16.85
CA GLU A 122 -18.73 8.07 16.42
C GLU A 122 -17.22 7.80 16.45
N TYR A 123 -16.73 7.28 17.57
CA TYR A 123 -15.30 6.92 17.71
C TYR A 123 -15.01 5.53 17.15
N LEU A 124 -15.90 4.58 17.40
CA LEU A 124 -15.74 3.18 17.04
C LEU A 124 -16.49 2.85 15.75
N PRO A 125 -15.90 2.04 14.86
CA PRO A 125 -16.63 1.50 13.72
C PRO A 125 -17.78 0.60 14.19
N TYR A 126 -18.95 0.75 13.57
CA TYR A 126 -20.11 -0.04 13.92
C TYR A 126 -20.13 -1.36 13.14
N ARG A 127 -20.20 -2.48 13.88
CA ARG A 127 -20.53 -3.80 13.33
C ARG A 127 -21.48 -4.52 14.27
N PRO A 128 -22.74 -4.81 13.88
CA PRO A 128 -23.66 -5.58 14.70
C PRO A 128 -23.09 -6.96 15.08
N LYS A 129 -23.27 -7.37 16.33
CA LYS A 129 -22.88 -8.71 16.78
C LYS A 129 -23.72 -9.76 16.06
N GLY A 130 -23.11 -10.89 15.72
CA GLY A 130 -23.79 -12.03 15.09
C GLY A 130 -24.07 -11.89 13.59
N LEU A 131 -23.77 -10.74 12.97
CA LEU A 131 -23.95 -10.56 11.53
C LEU A 131 -22.66 -10.85 10.73
N PRO A 132 -22.81 -11.33 9.48
CA PRO A 132 -21.68 -11.53 8.58
C PRO A 132 -20.95 -10.20 8.31
N ALA A 133 -19.69 -10.31 7.88
CA ALA A 133 -18.94 -9.15 7.43
C ALA A 133 -19.62 -8.53 6.19
N LYS A 134 -19.53 -7.20 6.05
CA LYS A 134 -19.96 -6.52 4.83
C LYS A 134 -18.95 -6.82 3.72
N ILE A 135 -19.44 -7.28 2.57
CA ILE A 135 -18.62 -7.62 1.41
C ILE A 135 -18.81 -6.51 0.38
N VAL A 136 -17.70 -5.97 -0.12
CA VAL A 136 -17.67 -4.98 -1.19
C VAL A 136 -16.85 -5.55 -2.33
N ALA A 137 -17.44 -5.62 -3.53
CA ALA A 137 -16.76 -6.04 -4.75
C ALA A 137 -16.55 -4.83 -5.67
N VAL A 138 -15.30 -4.57 -6.05
CA VAL A 138 -14.95 -3.52 -7.00
C VAL A 138 -14.80 -4.17 -8.38
N ALA A 139 -15.87 -4.11 -9.19
CA ALA A 139 -15.93 -4.75 -10.50
C ALA A 139 -16.06 -3.72 -11.63
N ASN A 140 -15.34 -3.94 -12.72
CA ASN A 140 -15.46 -3.18 -13.97
C ASN A 140 -14.89 -4.00 -15.14
N PHE A 141 -15.55 -3.98 -16.29
CA PHE A 141 -15.23 -4.84 -17.44
C PHE A 141 -14.03 -4.36 -18.28
N LYS A 142 -13.54 -3.13 -18.06
CA LYS A 142 -12.40 -2.59 -18.80
C LYS A 142 -11.10 -2.69 -18.00
N GLY A 143 -10.00 -3.04 -18.67
CA GLY A 143 -8.66 -3.01 -18.11
C GLY A 143 -8.20 -1.57 -17.84
N GLY A 144 -7.37 -1.36 -16.82
CA GLY A 144 -6.76 -0.05 -16.53
C GLY A 144 -7.70 1.03 -15.96
N VAL A 145 -8.92 0.69 -15.55
CA VAL A 145 -9.91 1.64 -14.98
C VAL A 145 -9.78 1.84 -13.46
N GLY A 146 -8.64 1.49 -12.88
CA GLY A 146 -8.35 1.76 -11.46
C GLY A 146 -8.97 0.79 -10.44
N LYS A 147 -9.53 -0.35 -10.85
CA LYS A 147 -10.18 -1.33 -9.94
C LYS A 147 -9.32 -1.69 -8.72
N THR A 148 -8.10 -2.16 -8.96
CA THR A 148 -7.16 -2.61 -7.92
C THR A 148 -6.79 -1.46 -7.00
N SER A 149 -6.47 -0.28 -7.56
CA SER A 149 -6.16 0.92 -6.78
C SER A 149 -7.34 1.38 -5.94
N THR A 150 -8.55 1.41 -6.49
CA THR A 150 -9.77 1.76 -5.75
C THR A 150 -10.04 0.77 -4.62
N CYS A 151 -9.90 -0.54 -4.88
CA CYS A 151 -10.07 -1.57 -3.85
C CYS A 151 -9.05 -1.41 -2.72
N ALA A 152 -7.77 -1.24 -3.07
CA ALA A 152 -6.69 -1.04 -2.11
C ALA A 152 -6.89 0.21 -1.27
N HIS A 153 -7.21 1.35 -1.89
CA HIS A 153 -7.43 2.61 -1.16
C HIS A 153 -8.69 2.57 -0.27
N LEU A 154 -9.77 1.93 -0.73
CA LEU A 154 -10.97 1.72 0.09
C LEU A 154 -10.64 0.87 1.31
N ALA A 155 -9.91 -0.23 1.13
CA ALA A 155 -9.48 -1.10 2.22
C ALA A 155 -8.59 -0.36 3.23
N MET A 156 -7.61 0.42 2.75
CA MET A 156 -6.75 1.23 3.60
C MET A 156 -7.54 2.29 4.39
N SER A 157 -8.46 3.00 3.74
CA SER A 157 -9.31 4.01 4.39
C SER A 157 -10.14 3.36 5.50
N ALA A 158 -10.82 2.25 5.20
CA ALA A 158 -11.63 1.54 6.18
C ALA A 158 -10.78 1.02 7.37
N ALA A 159 -9.55 0.53 7.11
CA ALA A 159 -8.65 0.10 8.17
C ALA A 159 -8.23 1.28 9.08
N LEU A 160 -7.95 2.45 8.51
CA LEU A 160 -7.61 3.67 9.26
C LEU A 160 -8.78 4.20 10.09
N ASP A 161 -10.01 4.01 9.61
CA ASP A 161 -11.25 4.28 10.36
C ASP A 161 -11.50 3.27 11.48
N GLY A 162 -10.68 2.22 11.57
CA GLY A 162 -10.68 1.22 12.64
C GLY A 162 -11.42 -0.08 12.30
N TYR A 163 -11.93 -0.23 11.08
CA TYR A 163 -12.53 -1.50 10.67
C TYR A 163 -11.49 -2.60 10.56
N ARG A 164 -11.90 -3.84 10.89
CA ARG A 164 -11.13 -5.03 10.51
C ARG A 164 -11.44 -5.36 9.06
N VAL A 165 -10.44 -5.19 8.20
CA VAL A 165 -10.58 -5.35 6.75
C VAL A 165 -9.82 -6.59 6.29
N LEU A 166 -10.45 -7.38 5.42
CA LEU A 166 -9.81 -8.44 4.65
C LEU A 166 -9.92 -8.06 3.18
N MET A 167 -8.78 -7.95 2.50
CA MET A 167 -8.73 -7.79 1.05
C MET A 167 -8.41 -9.15 0.43
N ILE A 168 -9.16 -9.53 -0.59
CA ILE A 168 -8.93 -10.77 -1.36
C ILE A 168 -8.66 -10.32 -2.78
N ASP A 169 -7.45 -10.60 -3.27
CA ASP A 169 -7.05 -10.34 -4.65
C ASP A 169 -7.20 -11.63 -5.47
N LEU A 170 -7.93 -11.55 -6.58
CA LEU A 170 -8.29 -12.68 -7.44
C LEU A 170 -7.95 -12.39 -8.93
N ASP A 171 -7.12 -11.39 -9.19
CA ASP A 171 -6.56 -11.06 -10.52
C ASP A 171 -5.30 -11.90 -10.82
#